data_AF-A0A9Q0BA76-F1
#
_entry.id   AF-A0A9Q0BA76-F1
#
_cell.length_a   1.000
_cell.length_b   1.000
_cell.length_c   1.000
_cell.angle_alpha   90.00
_cell.angle_beta   90.00
_cell.angle_gamma   90.00
#
_symmetry.space_group_name_H-M   'P 1'
#
loop_
_entity.id
_entity.type
_entity.pdbx_description
1 polymer ?
#
loop_
_entity_poly.entity_id
_entity_poly.type
_entity_poly.pdbx_seq_one_letter_code
_entity_poly.pdbx_strand_id
1 'polypeptide(L)'
;MESHGIARTARKPRTEAQLQADLAKIANLRALEDALLRASPRPADPADPATLALTTKLLRLNPEHYTAWNVRRRCLTCGSLSRPSPGPSPSAPPASSSAACTPPPSSAAASPSSSTAIPPGHASPPVPGSGKSGTTADAQLPPPPAVNDEKVVDTLKNELMFTIPLLLEFPKSYWIWKYRSWLLQQAIDILPKPIARRIWEEELGLVSKMLTKDRRNFHAWGYRRKVVATLESAALDGASLVEAEFAYTTKMINTDLSNFSAWHNRSNLIPRLLEERGADDAARQKFLEDELDLVREALNVGPEDQSLWFYHHFLVQNMTEPDGRPKIAPSLSSTEKASYVRREIEDIKDLLEDYDDITWIYKALLDYMRALPRVEGRELNEEETEELQTWMTKVRQLDPMRNGRWTDLEKECSLL
;
A
#
# COMPACT_ATOMS: atom_id res chain seq x y z
N MET A 1 20.14 -10.06 11.75
CA MET A 1 18.76 -10.46 11.41
C MET A 1 18.01 -10.60 12.72
N GLU A 2 17.26 -9.57 13.08
CA GLU A 2 16.43 -9.57 14.29
C GLU A 2 15.29 -10.56 14.10
N SER A 3 15.27 -11.65 14.87
CA SER A 3 14.19 -12.63 14.83
C SER A 3 12.93 -12.04 15.45
N HIS A 4 11.87 -11.90 14.65
CA HIS A 4 10.57 -11.43 15.12
C HIS A 4 9.96 -12.35 16.18
N GLY A 5 9.38 -11.78 17.23
CA GLY A 5 8.50 -12.51 18.16
C GLY A 5 9.16 -13.31 19.28
N ILE A 6 10.44 -13.07 19.62
CA ILE A 6 11.00 -13.65 20.85
C ILE A 6 10.30 -12.99 22.04
N ALA A 7 9.42 -13.75 22.72
CA ALA A 7 8.91 -13.38 24.02
C ALA A 7 10.10 -13.04 24.93
N ARG A 8 10.12 -11.82 25.49
CA ARG A 8 11.10 -11.41 26.50
C ARG A 8 10.80 -12.11 27.83
N THR A 9 10.66 -13.43 27.83
CA THR A 9 10.83 -14.19 29.05
C THR A 9 12.32 -14.20 29.34
N ALA A 10 12.71 -14.00 30.61
CA ALA A 10 14.08 -14.31 31.04
C ALA A 10 14.42 -15.68 30.45
N ARG A 11 15.51 -15.78 29.66
CA ARG A 11 15.91 -17.02 28.99
C ARG A 11 16.01 -18.14 30.02
N LYS A 12 14.92 -18.87 30.27
CA LYS A 12 14.99 -20.14 30.97
C LYS A 12 15.88 -21.02 30.10
N PRO A 13 16.88 -21.70 30.67
CA PRO A 13 17.69 -22.64 29.89
C PRO A 13 16.74 -23.62 29.20
N ARG A 14 16.92 -23.80 27.89
CA ARG A 14 16.12 -24.77 27.12
C ARG A 14 16.23 -26.13 27.80
N THR A 15 15.13 -26.85 27.88
CA THR A 15 15.19 -28.24 28.36
C THR A 15 15.98 -29.08 27.37
N GLU A 16 16.58 -30.18 27.83
CA GLU A 16 17.31 -31.10 26.95
C GLU A 16 16.42 -31.57 25.77
N ALA A 17 15.15 -31.86 26.05
CA ALA A 17 14.18 -32.21 25.00
C ALA A 17 13.97 -31.09 23.96
N GLN A 18 13.90 -29.82 24.38
CA GLN A 18 13.79 -28.68 23.46
C GLN A 18 15.07 -28.53 22.62
N LEU A 19 16.25 -28.71 23.24
CA LEU A 19 17.52 -28.64 22.53
C LEU A 19 17.64 -29.74 21.47
N GLN A 20 17.30 -30.98 21.82
CA GLN A 20 17.31 -32.10 20.87
C GLN A 20 16.30 -31.89 19.72
N ALA A 21 15.12 -31.35 20.02
CA ALA A 21 14.14 -31.00 18.99
C ALA A 21 14.66 -29.90 18.04
N ASP A 22 15.32 -28.87 18.56
CA ASP A 22 15.93 -27.81 17.76
C ASP A 22 17.08 -28.35 16.89
N LEU A 23 17.95 -29.21 17.45
CA LEU A 23 19.04 -29.86 16.71
C LEU A 23 18.51 -30.74 15.57
N ALA A 24 17.44 -31.51 15.82
CA ALA A 24 16.79 -32.32 14.79
C ALA A 24 16.20 -31.45 13.67
N LYS A 25 15.58 -30.31 14.00
CA LYS A 25 15.09 -29.34 12.99
C LYS A 25 16.22 -28.76 12.16
N ILE A 26 17.34 -28.38 12.79
CA ILE A 26 18.52 -27.85 12.10
C ILE A 26 19.12 -28.90 11.16
N ALA A 27 19.26 -30.14 11.62
CA ALA A 27 19.78 -31.23 10.79
C ALA A 27 18.89 -31.49 9.57
N ASN A 28 17.56 -31.51 9.76
CA ASN A 28 16.60 -31.65 8.67
C ASN A 28 16.68 -30.48 7.68
N LEU A 29 16.76 -29.23 8.16
CA LEU A 29 16.89 -28.05 7.31
C LEU A 29 18.16 -28.15 6.44
N ARG A 30 19.32 -28.43 7.04
CA ARG A 30 20.59 -28.59 6.33
C ARG A 30 20.54 -29.71 5.29
N ALA A 31 19.95 -30.86 5.64
CA ALA A 31 19.81 -31.97 4.72
C ALA A 31 18.96 -31.61 3.49
N LEU A 32 17.89 -30.81 3.68
CA LEU A 32 17.06 -30.31 2.59
C LEU A 32 17.78 -29.27 1.73
N GLU A 33 18.54 -28.36 2.34
CA GLU A 33 19.38 -27.39 1.63
C GLU A 33 20.43 -28.10 0.76
N ASP A 34 21.14 -29.07 1.33
CA ASP A 34 22.14 -29.89 0.62
C ASP A 34 21.51 -30.69 -0.52
N ALA A 35 20.32 -31.26 -0.29
CA ALA A 35 19.58 -31.99 -1.33
C ALA A 35 19.17 -31.06 -2.47
N LEU A 36 18.70 -29.84 -2.17
CA LEU A 36 18.34 -28.85 -3.18
C LEU A 36 19.55 -28.36 -3.97
N LEU A 37 20.71 -28.20 -3.33
CA LEU A 37 21.97 -27.85 -4.00
C LEU A 37 22.42 -28.96 -4.95
N ARG A 38 22.36 -30.23 -4.52
CA ARG A 38 22.69 -31.38 -5.38
C ARG A 38 21.71 -31.56 -6.54
N ALA A 39 20.43 -31.28 -6.31
CA ALA A 39 19.39 -31.34 -7.32
C ALA A 39 19.41 -30.14 -8.27
N SER A 40 20.26 -29.12 -8.06
CA SER A 40 20.21 -27.87 -8.81
C SER A 40 20.14 -28.13 -10.33
N PRO A 41 19.09 -27.63 -11.00
CA PRO A 41 18.83 -27.98 -12.39
C PRO A 41 19.97 -27.48 -13.27
N ARG A 42 20.50 -28.35 -14.12
CA ARG A 42 21.28 -27.91 -15.28
C ARG A 42 20.35 -27.08 -16.18
N PRO A 43 20.84 -26.05 -16.90
CA PRO A 43 20.00 -25.16 -17.71
C PRO A 43 19.09 -25.85 -18.73
N ALA A 44 19.35 -27.13 -19.05
CA ALA A 44 18.65 -27.91 -20.06
C ALA A 44 17.64 -28.93 -19.50
N ASP A 45 17.53 -29.13 -18.18
CA ASP A 45 16.62 -30.14 -17.64
C ASP A 45 15.21 -29.57 -17.35
N PRO A 46 14.15 -30.16 -17.93
CA PRO A 46 12.78 -29.77 -17.66
C PRO A 46 12.41 -30.03 -16.20
N ALA A 47 11.38 -29.32 -15.74
CA ALA A 47 10.87 -29.32 -14.36
C ALA A 47 10.81 -30.72 -13.71
N ASP A 48 11.83 -31.08 -12.93
CA ASP A 48 11.82 -32.31 -12.14
C ASP A 48 10.81 -32.17 -10.98
N PRO A 49 9.74 -33.00 -10.92
CA PRO A 49 8.78 -33.00 -9.82
C PRO A 49 9.44 -33.21 -8.45
N ALA A 50 10.55 -33.95 -8.37
CA ALA A 50 11.26 -34.16 -7.11
C ALA A 50 11.91 -32.85 -6.60
N THR A 51 12.44 -32.03 -7.50
CA THR A 51 12.97 -30.69 -7.15
C THR A 51 11.86 -29.76 -6.64
N LEU A 52 10.67 -29.78 -7.24
CA LEU A 52 9.50 -29.04 -6.71
C LEU A 52 9.07 -29.55 -5.32
N ALA A 53 9.11 -30.87 -5.09
CA ALA A 53 8.82 -31.45 -3.78
C ALA A 53 9.86 -31.03 -2.71
N LEU A 54 11.15 -30.96 -3.07
CA LEU A 54 12.21 -30.47 -2.19
C LEU A 54 11.99 -29.00 -1.80
N THR A 55 11.70 -28.13 -2.78
CA THR A 55 11.40 -26.71 -2.47
C THR A 55 10.16 -26.57 -1.59
N THR A 56 9.14 -27.41 -1.79
CA THR A 56 7.93 -27.43 -0.94
C THR A 56 8.28 -27.73 0.52
N LYS A 57 9.10 -28.77 0.78
CA LYS A 57 9.52 -29.14 2.14
C LYS A 57 10.37 -28.03 2.78
N LEU A 58 11.32 -27.48 2.03
CA LEU A 58 12.22 -26.43 2.52
C LEU A 58 11.46 -25.14 2.84
N LEU A 59 10.56 -24.69 1.97
CA LEU A 59 9.81 -23.45 2.14
C LEU A 59 8.76 -23.51 3.25
N ARG A 60 8.25 -24.71 3.59
CA ARG A 60 7.42 -24.92 4.79
C ARG A 60 8.22 -24.75 6.08
N LEU A 61 9.52 -25.05 6.07
CA LEU A 61 10.39 -24.85 7.23
C LEU A 61 10.96 -23.43 7.30
N ASN A 62 11.29 -22.85 6.14
CA ASN A 62 11.91 -21.54 6.03
C ASN A 62 11.45 -20.82 4.74
N PRO A 63 10.36 -20.04 4.79
CA PRO A 63 9.90 -19.26 3.65
C PRO A 63 10.83 -18.06 3.34
N GLU A 64 11.81 -17.74 4.19
CA GLU A 64 12.82 -16.73 3.89
C GLU A 64 13.96 -17.26 3.00
N HIS A 65 13.93 -18.55 2.64
CA HIS A 65 14.96 -19.17 1.82
C HIS A 65 14.84 -18.76 0.34
N TYR A 66 15.41 -17.60 0.00
CA TYR A 66 15.39 -16.97 -1.33
C TYR A 66 15.72 -17.93 -2.49
N THR A 67 16.79 -18.73 -2.34
CA THR A 67 17.23 -19.65 -3.41
C THR A 67 16.18 -20.72 -3.72
N ALA A 68 15.40 -21.16 -2.74
CA ALA A 68 14.36 -22.17 -2.94
C ALA A 68 13.20 -21.61 -3.77
N TRP A 69 12.79 -20.36 -3.52
CA TRP A 69 11.83 -19.66 -4.37
C TRP A 69 12.32 -19.51 -5.81
N ASN A 70 13.61 -19.21 -6.01
CA ASN A 70 14.18 -19.09 -7.36
C ASN A 70 14.28 -20.42 -8.10
N VAL A 71 14.68 -21.50 -7.41
CA VAL A 71 14.65 -22.84 -7.99
C VAL A 71 13.22 -23.20 -8.38
N ARG A 72 12.25 -22.97 -7.49
CA ARG A 72 10.83 -23.24 -7.76
C ARG A 72 10.31 -22.48 -8.98
N ARG A 73 10.59 -21.17 -9.08
CA ARG A 73 10.25 -20.35 -10.27
C ARG A 73 10.85 -20.92 -11.55
N ARG A 74 12.14 -21.27 -11.53
CA ARG A 74 12.82 -21.86 -12.70
C ARG A 74 12.18 -23.18 -13.12
N CYS A 75 11.87 -24.08 -12.19
CA CYS A 75 11.16 -25.31 -12.50
C CYS A 75 9.84 -25.02 -13.22
N LEU A 76 9.04 -24.08 -12.72
CA LEU A 76 7.77 -23.73 -13.37
C LEU A 76 7.95 -23.11 -14.76
N THR A 77 8.89 -22.18 -14.92
CA THR A 77 9.14 -21.52 -16.22
C THR A 77 9.74 -22.46 -17.27
N CYS A 78 10.59 -23.42 -16.88
CA CYS A 78 11.11 -24.42 -17.81
C CYS A 78 10.13 -25.56 -18.10
N GLY A 79 9.03 -25.65 -17.35
CA GLY A 79 8.03 -26.71 -17.47
C GLY A 79 6.64 -26.18 -17.79
N SER A 80 5.74 -26.29 -16.81
CA SER A 80 4.29 -26.05 -16.98
C SER A 80 3.90 -24.61 -17.30
N LEU A 81 4.77 -23.63 -17.04
CA LEU A 81 4.57 -22.21 -17.38
C LEU A 81 5.56 -21.75 -18.48
N SER A 82 6.07 -22.67 -19.29
CA SER A 82 6.94 -22.32 -20.42
C SER A 82 6.18 -21.46 -21.42
N ARG A 83 6.81 -20.36 -21.83
CA ARG A 83 6.27 -19.50 -22.88
C ARG A 83 6.40 -20.21 -24.23
N PRO A 84 5.40 -20.13 -25.11
CA PRO A 84 5.58 -20.53 -26.50
C PRO A 84 6.76 -19.74 -27.09
N SER A 85 7.72 -20.42 -27.73
CA SER A 85 8.79 -19.71 -28.44
C SER A 85 8.16 -18.79 -29.49
N PRO A 86 8.57 -17.51 -29.59
CA PRO A 86 8.31 -16.75 -30.80
C PRO A 86 8.87 -17.57 -31.96
N GLY A 87 8.07 -17.84 -32.99
CA GLY A 87 8.55 -18.53 -34.20
C GLY A 87 9.83 -17.85 -34.73
N PRO A 88 10.71 -18.58 -35.42
CA PRO A 88 12.04 -18.10 -35.77
C PRO A 88 11.95 -16.81 -36.58
N SER A 89 12.29 -15.69 -35.95
CA SER A 89 12.58 -14.44 -36.66
C SER A 89 13.95 -14.57 -37.32
N PRO A 90 14.14 -14.04 -38.53
CA PRO A 90 15.32 -14.29 -39.33
C PRO A 90 16.58 -13.71 -38.65
N SER A 91 17.62 -14.54 -38.64
CA SER A 91 18.87 -14.38 -37.90
C SER A 91 19.59 -13.06 -38.19
N ALA A 92 20.03 -12.37 -37.14
CA ALA A 92 21.11 -11.39 -37.20
C ALA A 92 22.39 -11.99 -36.56
N PRO A 93 23.58 -11.76 -37.13
CA PRO A 93 24.82 -12.44 -36.73
C PRO A 93 25.40 -11.89 -35.41
N PRO A 94 26.22 -12.67 -34.67
CA PRO A 94 26.68 -12.33 -33.34
C PRO A 94 27.84 -11.33 -33.36
N ALA A 95 27.78 -10.30 -32.53
CA ALA A 95 28.91 -9.42 -32.25
C ALA A 95 29.72 -9.94 -31.06
N SER A 96 31.03 -9.96 -31.28
CA SER A 96 32.12 -10.47 -30.44
C SER A 96 32.29 -9.72 -29.10
N SER A 97 32.81 -10.45 -28.11
CA SER A 97 33.23 -9.97 -26.80
C SER A 97 34.45 -9.06 -26.87
N SER A 98 34.49 -8.01 -26.03
CA SER A 98 35.66 -7.66 -25.21
C SER A 98 35.39 -6.39 -24.39
N ALA A 99 35.64 -6.48 -23.08
CA ALA A 99 36.46 -5.55 -22.27
C ALA A 99 35.90 -5.40 -20.84
N ALA A 100 36.74 -5.77 -19.88
CA ALA A 100 36.62 -5.48 -18.46
C ALA A 100 37.04 -4.03 -18.17
N CYS A 101 36.51 -3.44 -17.08
CA CYS A 101 37.28 -2.77 -16.00
C CYS A 101 36.37 -1.88 -15.11
N THR A 102 36.29 -2.26 -13.83
CA THR A 102 36.44 -1.50 -12.56
C THR A 102 35.77 -0.10 -12.34
N PRO A 103 35.11 0.15 -11.17
CA PRO A 103 34.45 1.42 -10.76
C PRO A 103 35.41 2.34 -9.95
N PRO A 104 35.05 3.44 -9.21
CA PRO A 104 33.81 4.24 -8.94
C PRO A 104 34.10 5.79 -9.08
N PRO A 105 33.56 6.82 -8.34
CA PRO A 105 32.43 6.97 -7.40
C PRO A 105 31.50 8.21 -7.60
N SER A 106 30.48 8.31 -6.72
CA SER A 106 29.53 9.41 -6.44
C SER A 106 30.07 10.85 -6.52
N SER A 107 29.24 11.81 -6.95
CA SER A 107 28.44 12.68 -6.05
C SER A 107 27.83 13.92 -6.74
N ALA A 108 26.62 14.25 -6.28
CA ALA A 108 26.02 15.57 -6.07
C ALA A 108 25.66 16.53 -7.24
N ALA A 109 24.36 16.87 -7.23
CA ALA A 109 23.74 18.20 -7.35
C ALA A 109 23.84 18.99 -8.67
N ALA A 110 22.68 19.19 -9.32
CA ALA A 110 21.99 20.50 -9.45
C ALA A 110 20.97 20.48 -10.61
N SER A 111 19.73 20.87 -10.32
CA SER A 111 18.71 21.32 -11.29
C SER A 111 18.93 22.82 -11.61
N PRO A 112 18.03 23.56 -12.33
CA PRO A 112 17.10 23.24 -13.42
C PRO A 112 17.24 24.22 -14.62
N SER A 113 16.54 23.96 -15.74
CA SER A 113 16.05 24.99 -16.72
C SER A 113 15.16 24.27 -17.76
N SER A 114 13.85 24.52 -17.78
CA SER A 114 13.09 25.62 -18.44
C SER A 114 12.75 25.34 -19.92
N SER A 115 11.45 25.04 -20.10
CA SER A 115 10.50 25.44 -21.15
C SER A 115 10.96 25.74 -22.58
N THR A 116 10.29 25.11 -23.55
CA THR A 116 9.82 25.80 -24.75
C THR A 116 8.53 25.16 -25.28
N ALA A 117 7.51 25.98 -25.49
CA ALA A 117 6.23 25.68 -26.13
C ALA A 117 6.08 26.56 -27.39
N ILE A 118 5.60 26.03 -28.52
CA ILE A 118 5.05 26.74 -29.70
C ILE A 118 3.97 25.79 -30.33
N PRO A 119 3.01 26.22 -31.17
CA PRO A 119 1.56 26.34 -30.92
C PRO A 119 0.69 25.56 -31.95
N PRO A 120 -0.66 25.69 -31.95
CA PRO A 120 -1.56 24.85 -32.76
C PRO A 120 -1.86 25.46 -34.14
N GLY A 121 -2.08 24.59 -35.13
CA GLY A 121 -2.40 24.97 -36.52
C GLY A 121 -3.71 24.35 -37.03
N HIS A 122 -4.71 25.23 -37.17
CA HIS A 122 -5.74 25.32 -38.21
C HIS A 122 -6.87 24.29 -38.38
N ALA A 123 -8.03 24.88 -38.71
CA ALA A 123 -9.38 24.34 -38.71
C ALA A 123 -9.97 24.01 -40.11
N SER A 124 -10.97 23.11 -40.09
CA SER A 124 -12.19 23.00 -40.94
C SER A 124 -12.09 22.45 -42.39
N PRO A 125 -13.19 21.98 -43.05
CA PRO A 125 -14.64 22.03 -42.74
C PRO A 125 -15.43 20.67 -42.94
N PRO A 126 -16.80 20.62 -42.86
CA PRO A 126 -17.59 19.43 -42.50
C PRO A 126 -18.51 18.76 -43.59
N VAL A 127 -19.31 17.77 -43.13
CA VAL A 127 -20.66 17.26 -43.59
C VAL A 127 -20.69 16.05 -44.59
N PRO A 128 -21.76 15.20 -44.74
CA PRO A 128 -22.84 14.66 -43.86
C PRO A 128 -23.04 13.10 -43.86
N GLY A 129 -23.72 12.57 -42.82
CA GLY A 129 -25.02 11.84 -42.93
C GLY A 129 -25.13 10.35 -43.36
N SER A 130 -26.03 9.63 -42.66
CA SER A 130 -26.63 8.29 -42.93
C SER A 130 -25.77 7.07 -42.51
N GLY A 131 -26.27 6.04 -41.81
CA GLY A 131 -27.63 5.66 -41.46
C GLY A 131 -27.64 4.50 -40.43
N LYS A 132 -28.84 4.23 -39.90
CA LYS A 132 -29.14 3.17 -38.93
C LYS A 132 -28.94 1.78 -39.53
N SER A 133 -28.39 0.84 -38.76
CA SER A 133 -28.84 -0.55 -38.79
C SER A 133 -28.60 -1.20 -37.43
N GLY A 134 -29.68 -1.70 -36.83
CA GLY A 134 -29.63 -2.55 -35.65
C GLY A 134 -29.23 -3.97 -36.06
N THR A 135 -28.40 -4.60 -35.24
CA THR A 135 -28.21 -6.05 -35.21
C THR A 135 -28.12 -6.46 -33.74
N THR A 136 -29.03 -7.33 -33.34
CA THR A 136 -29.05 -8.07 -32.09
C THR A 136 -27.69 -8.71 -31.82
N ALA A 137 -27.07 -8.36 -30.70
CA ALA A 137 -25.87 -9.01 -30.20
C ALA A 137 -26.28 -10.36 -29.58
N ASP A 138 -26.01 -11.44 -30.30
CA ASP A 138 -25.87 -12.77 -29.68
C ASP A 138 -24.70 -12.68 -28.69
N ALA A 139 -25.00 -12.90 -27.41
CA ALA A 139 -23.99 -13.01 -26.37
C ALA A 139 -23.23 -14.34 -26.57
N GLN A 140 -22.24 -14.32 -27.46
CA GLN A 140 -21.34 -15.44 -27.68
C GLN A 140 -20.57 -15.70 -26.37
N LEU A 141 -20.87 -16.82 -25.72
CA LEU A 141 -20.04 -17.35 -24.64
C LEU A 141 -18.58 -17.45 -25.14
N PRO A 142 -17.58 -17.03 -24.34
CA PRO A 142 -16.19 -17.12 -24.76
C PRO A 142 -15.85 -18.58 -25.09
N PRO A 143 -15.04 -18.82 -26.15
CA PRO A 143 -14.63 -20.17 -26.52
C PRO A 143 -13.97 -20.88 -25.34
N PRO A 144 -14.14 -22.20 -25.21
CA PRO A 144 -13.48 -22.97 -24.16
C PRO A 144 -11.97 -22.76 -24.23
N PRO A 145 -11.28 -22.67 -23.09
CA PRO A 145 -9.84 -22.51 -23.05
C PRO A 145 -9.17 -23.62 -23.86
N ALA A 146 -8.09 -23.30 -24.58
CA ALA A 146 -7.30 -24.34 -25.22
C ALA A 146 -6.79 -25.32 -24.16
N VAL A 147 -6.58 -26.60 -24.51
CA VAL A 147 -6.09 -27.64 -23.57
C VAL A 147 -4.81 -27.20 -22.83
N ASN A 148 -3.98 -26.37 -23.47
CA ASN A 148 -2.80 -25.79 -22.83
C ASN A 148 -3.13 -24.73 -21.77
N ASP A 149 -4.17 -23.93 -21.98
CA ASP A 149 -4.61 -22.89 -21.03
C ASP A 149 -5.17 -23.53 -19.75
N GLU A 150 -5.93 -24.62 -19.87
CA GLU A 150 -6.47 -25.35 -18.70
C GLU A 150 -5.33 -25.88 -17.81
N LYS A 151 -4.30 -26.48 -18.41
CA LYS A 151 -3.12 -26.95 -17.68
C LYS A 151 -2.35 -25.82 -17.00
N VAL A 152 -2.23 -24.66 -17.67
CA VAL A 152 -1.60 -23.46 -17.09
C VAL A 152 -2.43 -22.94 -15.92
N VAL A 153 -3.75 -22.85 -16.07
CA VAL A 153 -4.68 -22.44 -15.01
C VAL A 153 -4.56 -23.36 -13.80
N ASP A 154 -4.56 -24.68 -13.99
CA ASP A 154 -4.41 -25.65 -12.90
C ASP A 154 -3.06 -25.52 -12.19
N THR A 155 -1.99 -25.32 -12.95
CA THR A 155 -0.65 -25.09 -12.39
C THR A 155 -0.64 -23.82 -11.52
N LEU A 156 -1.17 -22.70 -12.04
CA LEU A 156 -1.23 -21.44 -11.31
C LEU A 156 -2.10 -21.58 -10.05
N LYS A 157 -3.27 -22.21 -10.14
CA LYS A 157 -4.16 -22.45 -8.99
C LYS A 157 -3.45 -23.28 -7.92
N ASN A 158 -2.80 -24.38 -8.29
CA ASN A 158 -2.07 -25.22 -7.35
C ASN A 158 -0.94 -24.46 -6.64
N GLU A 159 -0.20 -23.63 -7.37
CA GLU A 159 0.88 -22.81 -6.80
C GLU A 159 0.36 -21.67 -5.92
N LEU A 160 -0.73 -21.01 -6.32
CA LEU A 160 -1.40 -20.01 -5.48
C LEU A 160 -1.92 -20.65 -4.20
N MET A 161 -2.55 -21.83 -4.27
CA MET A 161 -3.02 -22.59 -3.11
C MET A 161 -1.87 -23.03 -2.21
N PHE A 162 -0.72 -23.41 -2.77
CA PHE A 162 0.49 -23.75 -2.00
C PHE A 162 0.96 -22.58 -1.12
N THR A 163 0.85 -21.34 -1.58
CA THR A 163 1.28 -20.17 -0.79
C THR A 163 0.35 -19.83 0.38
N ILE A 164 -0.92 -20.26 0.36
CA ILE A 164 -1.91 -19.91 1.40
C ILE A 164 -1.48 -20.36 2.81
N PRO A 165 -1.15 -21.64 3.08
CA PRO A 165 -0.71 -22.06 4.41
C PRO A 165 0.57 -21.32 4.83
N LEU A 166 1.48 -21.03 3.89
CA LEU A 166 2.70 -20.26 4.18
C LEU A 166 2.38 -18.82 4.58
N LEU A 167 1.43 -18.15 3.90
CA LEU A 167 0.98 -16.81 4.28
C LEU A 167 0.29 -16.81 5.64
N LEU A 168 -0.48 -17.84 5.97
CA LEU A 168 -1.15 -17.93 7.27
C LEU A 168 -0.17 -18.08 8.42
N GLU A 169 0.93 -18.79 8.23
CA GLU A 169 1.98 -19.00 9.23
C GLU A 169 3.02 -17.86 9.25
N PHE A 170 3.41 -17.36 8.08
CA PHE A 170 4.45 -16.35 7.88
C PHE A 170 3.94 -15.13 7.09
N PRO A 171 2.92 -14.40 7.60
CA PRO A 171 2.20 -13.36 6.85
C PRO A 171 3.05 -12.13 6.49
N LYS A 172 4.26 -12.02 7.06
CA LYS A 172 5.22 -10.92 6.85
C LYS A 172 6.44 -11.35 6.02
N SER A 173 6.43 -12.55 5.45
CA SER A 173 7.51 -12.99 4.57
C SER A 173 7.44 -12.29 3.23
N TYR A 174 8.45 -11.49 2.92
CA TYR A 174 8.53 -10.76 1.65
C TYR A 174 8.52 -11.71 0.44
N TRP A 175 9.17 -12.87 0.56
CA TRP A 175 9.34 -13.79 -0.55
C TRP A 175 8.06 -14.52 -0.94
N ILE A 176 7.16 -14.80 0.01
CA ILE A 176 5.86 -15.39 -0.31
C ILE A 176 5.03 -14.41 -1.14
N TRP A 177 4.90 -13.15 -0.69
CA TRP A 177 4.18 -12.11 -1.42
C TRP A 177 4.78 -11.83 -2.80
N LYS A 178 6.11 -11.84 -2.91
CA LYS A 178 6.82 -11.67 -4.19
C LYS A 178 6.61 -12.85 -5.13
N TYR A 179 6.65 -14.07 -4.64
CA TYR A 179 6.38 -15.28 -5.43
C TYR A 179 4.94 -15.30 -5.93
N ARG A 180 3.98 -15.02 -5.04
CA ARG A 180 2.56 -14.93 -5.39
C ARG A 180 2.30 -13.87 -6.46
N SER A 181 2.89 -12.69 -6.28
CA SER A 181 2.90 -11.62 -7.30
C SER A 181 3.45 -12.07 -8.65
N TRP A 182 4.50 -12.88 -8.65
CA TRP A 182 5.11 -13.38 -9.88
C TRP A 182 4.21 -14.39 -10.59
N LEU A 183 3.55 -15.31 -9.86
CA LEU A 183 2.56 -16.24 -10.41
C LEU A 183 1.44 -15.51 -11.14
N LEU A 184 0.89 -14.47 -10.51
CA LEU A 184 -0.18 -13.66 -11.10
C LEU A 184 0.25 -12.93 -12.37
N GLN A 185 1.52 -12.50 -12.44
CA GLN A 185 2.05 -11.95 -13.68
C GLN A 185 2.12 -13.02 -14.79
N GLN A 186 2.44 -14.28 -14.45
CA GLN A 186 2.41 -15.35 -15.45
C GLN A 186 1.00 -15.59 -16.00
N ALA A 187 -0.04 -15.36 -15.19
CA ALA A 187 -1.42 -15.41 -15.67
C ALA A 187 -1.67 -14.38 -16.79
N ILE A 188 -1.20 -13.14 -16.61
CA ILE A 188 -1.33 -12.09 -17.64
C ILE A 188 -0.49 -12.40 -18.88
N ASP A 189 0.73 -12.89 -18.67
CA ASP A 189 1.68 -13.11 -19.77
C ASP A 189 1.30 -14.29 -20.67
N ILE A 190 0.55 -15.27 -20.15
CA ILE A 190 0.31 -16.57 -20.81
C ILE A 190 -1.16 -16.77 -21.19
N LEU A 191 -2.10 -16.36 -20.33
CA LEU A 191 -3.51 -16.68 -20.50
C LEU A 191 -4.29 -15.57 -21.22
N PRO A 192 -5.42 -15.90 -21.87
CA PRO A 192 -6.37 -14.91 -22.33
C PRO A 192 -6.81 -13.95 -21.21
N LYS A 193 -6.92 -12.66 -21.53
CA LYS A 193 -7.26 -11.60 -20.55
C LYS A 193 -8.45 -11.93 -19.63
N PRO A 194 -9.58 -12.47 -20.12
CA PRO A 194 -10.72 -12.77 -19.24
C PRO A 194 -10.40 -13.83 -18.19
N ILE A 195 -9.53 -14.80 -18.51
CA ILE A 195 -9.11 -15.85 -17.58
C ILE A 195 -8.10 -15.29 -16.58
N ALA A 196 -7.10 -14.54 -17.06
CA ALA A 196 -6.12 -13.88 -16.20
C ALA A 196 -6.82 -12.95 -15.19
N ARG A 197 -7.79 -12.16 -15.65
CA ARG A 197 -8.57 -11.25 -14.81
C ARG A 197 -9.25 -11.97 -13.66
N ARG A 198 -9.94 -13.08 -13.92
CA ARG A 198 -10.62 -13.87 -12.87
C ARG A 198 -9.65 -14.34 -11.77
N ILE A 199 -8.44 -14.77 -12.15
CA ILE A 199 -7.41 -15.17 -11.20
C ILE A 199 -6.99 -13.99 -10.31
N TRP A 200 -6.83 -12.79 -10.89
CA TRP A 200 -6.52 -11.58 -10.11
C TRP A 200 -7.69 -11.11 -9.22
N GLU A 201 -8.94 -11.29 -9.65
CA GLU A 201 -10.13 -10.92 -8.86
C GLU A 201 -10.25 -11.77 -7.58
N GLU A 202 -9.90 -13.06 -7.64
CA GLU A 202 -9.86 -13.95 -6.45
C GLU A 202 -8.90 -13.45 -5.36
N GLU A 203 -7.86 -12.70 -5.73
CA GLU A 203 -6.87 -12.15 -4.79
C GLU A 203 -7.45 -11.10 -3.85
N LEU A 204 -8.50 -10.38 -4.27
CA LEU A 204 -9.23 -9.46 -3.39
C LEU A 204 -9.85 -10.22 -2.20
N GLY A 205 -10.29 -11.47 -2.42
CA GLY A 205 -10.79 -12.36 -1.38
C GLY A 205 -9.70 -12.80 -0.41
N LEU A 206 -8.54 -13.22 -0.93
CA LEU A 206 -7.39 -13.61 -0.09
C LEU A 206 -6.91 -12.42 0.76
N VAL A 207 -6.63 -11.27 0.13
CA VAL A 207 -6.06 -10.14 0.84
C VAL A 207 -7.02 -9.60 1.90
N SER A 208 -8.33 -9.66 1.64
CA SER A 208 -9.35 -9.33 2.65
C SER A 208 -9.25 -10.25 3.86
N LYS A 209 -9.10 -11.58 3.67
CA LYS A 209 -8.91 -12.53 4.78
C LYS A 209 -7.61 -12.26 5.55
N MET A 210 -6.53 -11.92 4.85
CA MET A 210 -5.25 -11.60 5.47
C MET A 210 -5.34 -10.33 6.34
N LEU A 211 -6.07 -9.32 5.87
CA LEU A 211 -6.33 -8.09 6.61
C LEU A 211 -7.34 -8.26 7.74
N THR A 212 -8.27 -9.21 7.65
CA THR A 212 -9.09 -9.59 8.82
C THR A 212 -8.24 -10.21 9.93
N LYS A 213 -7.23 -11.02 9.57
CA LYS A 213 -6.32 -11.65 10.55
C LYS A 213 -5.32 -10.67 11.17
N ASP A 214 -4.71 -9.82 10.36
CA ASP A 214 -3.81 -8.75 10.80
C ASP A 214 -4.11 -7.48 9.99
N ARG A 215 -4.98 -6.65 10.56
CA ARG A 215 -5.47 -5.40 9.97
C ARG A 215 -4.38 -4.36 9.71
N ARG A 216 -3.22 -4.49 10.37
CA ARG A 216 -2.04 -3.61 10.21
C ARG A 216 -0.93 -4.27 9.39
N ASN A 217 -1.20 -5.39 8.73
CA ASN A 217 -0.22 -6.04 7.86
C ASN A 217 0.07 -5.18 6.63
N PHE A 218 1.17 -4.45 6.66
CA PHE A 218 1.57 -3.57 5.55
C PHE A 218 1.85 -4.31 4.25
N HIS A 219 2.28 -5.58 4.30
CA HIS A 219 2.46 -6.40 3.10
C HIS A 219 1.12 -6.71 2.45
N ALA A 220 0.10 -7.04 3.25
CA ALA A 220 -1.25 -7.30 2.73
C ALA A 220 -1.86 -6.02 2.15
N TRP A 221 -1.74 -4.87 2.81
CA TRP A 221 -2.19 -3.58 2.24
C TRP A 221 -1.43 -3.21 0.95
N GLY A 222 -0.11 -3.38 0.93
CA GLY A 222 0.69 -3.16 -0.29
C GLY A 222 0.31 -4.11 -1.42
N TYR A 223 0.05 -5.37 -1.09
CA TYR A 223 -0.43 -6.37 -2.05
C TYR A 223 -1.82 -6.03 -2.59
N ARG A 224 -2.75 -5.59 -1.74
CA ARG A 224 -4.08 -5.14 -2.16
C ARG A 224 -3.99 -4.01 -3.18
N ARG A 225 -3.20 -2.97 -2.89
CA ARG A 225 -2.97 -1.85 -3.83
C ARG A 225 -2.42 -2.33 -5.17
N LYS A 226 -1.48 -3.28 -5.16
CA LYS A 226 -0.97 -3.89 -6.39
C LYS A 226 -2.06 -4.65 -7.16
N VAL A 227 -2.86 -5.47 -6.48
CA VAL A 227 -3.96 -6.23 -7.10
C VAL A 227 -4.95 -5.28 -7.76
N VAL A 228 -5.38 -4.23 -7.04
CA VAL A 228 -6.28 -3.19 -7.55
C VAL A 228 -5.68 -2.50 -8.77
N ALA A 229 -4.45 -1.99 -8.66
CA ALA A 229 -3.79 -1.29 -9.77
C ALA A 229 -3.67 -2.16 -11.03
N THR A 230 -3.39 -3.46 -10.88
CA THR A 230 -3.37 -4.38 -12.02
C THR A 230 -4.77 -4.65 -12.58
N LEU A 231 -5.78 -4.83 -11.74
CA LEU A 231 -7.18 -5.04 -12.15
C LEU A 231 -7.78 -3.83 -12.88
N GLU A 232 -7.31 -2.61 -12.56
CA GLU A 232 -7.66 -1.35 -13.24
C GLU A 232 -6.91 -1.18 -14.57
N SER A 233 -5.81 -1.91 -14.78
CA SER A 233 -4.94 -1.70 -15.94
C SER A 233 -5.51 -2.24 -17.26
N ALA A 234 -5.02 -1.68 -18.37
CA ALA A 234 -5.35 -2.15 -19.72
C ALA A 234 -4.91 -3.61 -20.00
N ALA A 235 -3.98 -4.15 -19.20
CA ALA A 235 -3.57 -5.56 -19.30
C ALA A 235 -4.72 -6.52 -18.97
N LEU A 236 -5.70 -6.08 -18.17
CA LEU A 236 -6.86 -6.86 -17.74
C LEU A 236 -8.20 -6.22 -18.14
N ASP A 237 -8.18 -5.31 -19.13
CA ASP A 237 -9.35 -4.54 -19.58
C ASP A 237 -10.13 -3.94 -18.39
N GLY A 238 -9.36 -3.33 -17.48
CA GLY A 238 -9.83 -2.81 -16.21
C GLY A 238 -10.61 -1.51 -16.30
N ALA A 239 -11.45 -1.31 -15.28
CA ALA A 239 -12.06 -0.03 -14.95
C ALA A 239 -11.68 0.31 -13.51
N SER A 240 -11.83 1.60 -13.15
CA SER A 240 -11.52 2.08 -11.81
C SER A 240 -12.29 1.31 -10.73
N LEU A 241 -11.58 0.98 -9.65
CA LEU A 241 -12.11 0.38 -8.43
C LEU A 241 -12.09 1.38 -7.27
N VAL A 242 -11.89 2.68 -7.54
CA VAL A 242 -11.71 3.70 -6.49
C VAL A 242 -12.86 3.72 -5.47
N GLU A 243 -14.11 3.60 -5.94
CA GLU A 243 -15.30 3.57 -5.09
C GLU A 243 -15.33 2.32 -4.21
N ALA A 244 -15.05 1.16 -4.78
CA ALA A 244 -15.02 -0.11 -4.05
C ALA A 244 -13.90 -0.12 -3.00
N GLU A 245 -12.73 0.43 -3.32
CA GLU A 245 -11.62 0.56 -2.39
C GLU A 245 -11.88 1.58 -1.30
N PHE A 246 -12.52 2.71 -1.62
CA PHE A 246 -12.92 3.69 -0.62
C PHE A 246 -13.94 3.10 0.36
N ALA A 247 -14.97 2.41 -0.15
CA ALA A 247 -15.94 1.66 0.68
C ALA A 247 -15.26 0.56 1.52
N TYR A 248 -14.24 -0.10 0.98
CA TYR A 248 -13.44 -1.06 1.74
C TYR A 248 -12.71 -0.39 2.92
N THR A 249 -12.16 0.82 2.76
CA THR A 249 -11.56 1.55 3.89
C THR A 249 -12.59 1.88 4.97
N THR A 250 -13.80 2.33 4.61
CA THR A 250 -14.89 2.57 5.56
C THR A 250 -15.22 1.30 6.35
N LYS A 251 -15.36 0.16 5.66
CA LYS A 251 -15.59 -1.14 6.33
C LYS A 251 -14.48 -1.46 7.34
N MET A 252 -13.22 -1.25 6.96
CA MET A 252 -12.06 -1.58 7.80
C MET A 252 -11.94 -0.63 9.00
N ILE A 253 -12.32 0.64 8.85
CA ILE A 253 -12.40 1.64 9.93
C ILE A 253 -13.52 1.29 10.91
N ASN A 254 -14.73 1.00 10.42
CA ASN A 254 -15.87 0.64 11.28
C ASN A 254 -15.66 -0.67 12.04
N THR A 255 -14.76 -1.54 11.56
CA THR A 255 -14.36 -2.76 12.27
C THR A 255 -13.34 -2.46 13.38
N ASP A 256 -12.52 -1.43 13.20
CA ASP A 256 -11.47 -1.03 14.14
C ASP A 256 -11.02 0.42 13.88
N LEU A 257 -11.41 1.33 14.76
CA LEU A 257 -11.02 2.74 14.69
C LEU A 257 -9.50 2.92 14.82
N SER A 258 -8.81 2.00 15.50
CA SER A 258 -7.35 1.98 15.65
C SER A 258 -6.59 1.56 14.38
N ASN A 259 -7.28 1.30 13.27
CA ASN A 259 -6.67 0.80 12.05
C ASN A 259 -6.02 1.93 11.23
N PHE A 260 -4.85 2.40 11.66
CA PHE A 260 -4.06 3.40 10.93
C PHE A 260 -3.88 3.08 9.43
N SER A 261 -3.73 1.79 9.08
CA SER A 261 -3.54 1.41 7.68
C SER A 261 -4.78 1.68 6.82
N ALA A 262 -5.99 1.55 7.39
CA ALA A 262 -7.22 1.90 6.70
C ALA A 262 -7.38 3.41 6.53
N TRP A 263 -7.14 4.19 7.58
CA TRP A 263 -7.14 5.66 7.53
C TRP A 263 -6.13 6.21 6.53
N HIS A 264 -4.91 5.68 6.52
CA HIS A 264 -3.88 6.05 5.56
C HIS A 264 -4.24 5.66 4.13
N ASN A 265 -4.82 4.48 3.92
CA ASN A 265 -5.26 4.09 2.58
C ASN A 265 -6.43 4.96 2.11
N ARG A 266 -7.31 5.35 3.02
CA ARG A 266 -8.43 6.28 2.75
C ARG A 266 -7.92 7.64 2.30
N SER A 267 -6.99 8.25 3.04
CA SER A 267 -6.44 9.58 2.68
C SER A 267 -5.80 9.60 1.29
N ASN A 268 -5.11 8.53 0.90
CA ASN A 268 -4.51 8.41 -0.43
C ASN A 268 -5.54 8.24 -1.57
N LEU A 269 -6.73 7.70 -1.29
CA LEU A 269 -7.77 7.47 -2.30
C LEU A 269 -8.59 8.73 -2.59
N ILE A 270 -8.76 9.60 -1.59
CA ILE A 270 -9.65 10.78 -1.67
C ILE A 270 -9.39 11.66 -2.90
N PRO A 271 -8.14 12.06 -3.24
CA PRO A 271 -7.91 12.91 -4.40
C PRO A 271 -8.44 12.32 -5.71
N ARG A 272 -8.11 11.04 -5.97
CA ARG A 272 -8.54 10.30 -7.16
C ARG A 272 -10.06 10.10 -7.16
N LEU A 273 -10.64 9.77 -6.00
CA LEU A 273 -12.08 9.58 -5.85
C LEU A 273 -12.86 10.83 -6.25
N LEU A 274 -12.46 12.00 -5.75
CA LEU A 274 -13.15 13.25 -6.05
C LEU A 274 -12.96 13.69 -7.51
N GLU A 275 -11.78 13.44 -8.08
CA GLU A 275 -11.50 13.70 -9.50
C GLU A 275 -12.36 12.82 -10.41
N GLU A 276 -12.41 11.51 -10.17
CA GLU A 276 -13.19 10.57 -10.99
C GLU A 276 -14.71 10.78 -10.85
N ARG A 277 -15.17 11.29 -9.70
CA ARG A 277 -16.56 11.74 -9.52
C ARG A 277 -16.90 13.02 -10.29
N GLY A 278 -15.90 13.76 -10.78
CA GLY A 278 -16.12 15.11 -11.31
C GLY A 278 -16.72 16.05 -10.26
N ALA A 279 -16.33 15.89 -8.99
CA ALA A 279 -16.93 16.60 -7.86
C ALA A 279 -16.69 18.12 -7.99
N ASP A 280 -17.77 18.89 -7.97
CA ASP A 280 -17.74 20.35 -7.93
C ASP A 280 -17.38 20.87 -6.54
N ASP A 281 -17.21 22.19 -6.42
CA ASP A 281 -16.76 22.82 -5.17
C ASP A 281 -17.68 22.53 -3.99
N ALA A 282 -19.00 22.53 -4.21
CA ALA A 282 -19.98 22.24 -3.17
C ALA A 282 -19.90 20.79 -2.70
N ALA A 283 -19.79 19.84 -3.64
CA ALA A 283 -19.63 18.42 -3.33
C ALA A 283 -18.30 18.14 -2.60
N ARG A 284 -17.21 18.83 -2.97
CA ARG A 284 -15.90 18.72 -2.34
C ARG A 284 -15.89 19.29 -0.91
N GLN A 285 -16.53 20.43 -0.70
CA GLN A 285 -16.70 21.00 0.64
C GLN A 285 -17.55 20.10 1.52
N LYS A 286 -18.68 19.59 1.01
CA LYS A 286 -19.50 18.62 1.73
C LYS A 286 -18.71 17.36 2.08
N PHE A 287 -17.90 16.85 1.16
CA PHE A 287 -17.07 15.67 1.41
C PHE A 287 -16.06 15.94 2.54
N LEU A 288 -15.44 17.12 2.58
CA LEU A 288 -14.53 17.49 3.67
C LEU A 288 -15.26 17.50 5.03
N GLU A 289 -16.45 18.10 5.09
CA GLU A 289 -17.29 18.11 6.31
C GLU A 289 -17.61 16.68 6.76
N ASP A 290 -18.09 15.82 5.85
CA ASP A 290 -18.45 14.43 6.16
C ASP A 290 -17.24 13.63 6.69
N GLU A 291 -16.02 13.89 6.20
CA GLU A 291 -14.79 13.24 6.72
C GLU A 291 -14.34 13.81 8.08
N LEU A 292 -14.53 15.11 8.33
CA LEU A 292 -14.27 15.72 9.64
C LEU A 292 -15.24 15.17 10.69
N ASP A 293 -16.53 15.10 10.36
CA ASP A 293 -17.55 14.53 11.24
C ASP A 293 -17.26 13.07 11.58
N LEU A 294 -16.87 12.26 10.59
CA LEU A 294 -16.48 10.87 10.80
C LEU A 294 -15.34 10.73 11.83
N VAL A 295 -14.30 11.57 11.73
CA VAL A 295 -13.17 11.48 12.67
C VAL A 295 -13.48 12.09 14.02
N ARG A 296 -14.32 13.14 14.11
CA ARG A 296 -14.80 13.70 15.37
C ARG A 296 -15.61 12.68 16.16
N GLU A 297 -16.55 11.99 15.52
CA GLU A 297 -17.32 10.90 16.15
C GLU A 297 -16.39 9.80 16.69
N ALA A 298 -15.33 9.47 15.94
CA ALA A 298 -14.33 8.50 16.39
C ALA A 298 -13.50 9.02 17.58
N LEU A 299 -13.13 10.31 17.58
CA LEU A 299 -12.38 10.95 18.66
C LEU A 299 -13.19 11.06 19.95
N ASN A 300 -14.52 11.19 19.87
CA ASN A 300 -15.40 11.17 21.04
C ASN A 300 -15.41 9.83 21.78
N VAL A 301 -15.00 8.74 21.13
CA VAL A 301 -14.98 7.39 21.74
C VAL A 301 -13.59 6.81 21.93
N GLY A 302 -12.57 7.34 21.25
CA GLY A 302 -11.20 6.85 21.35
C GLY A 302 -10.14 7.95 21.22
N PRO A 303 -10.21 9.03 22.03
CA PRO A 303 -9.27 10.14 21.94
C PRO A 303 -7.82 9.74 22.29
N GLU A 304 -7.59 8.57 22.88
CA GLU A 304 -6.26 8.02 23.10
C GLU A 304 -5.60 7.46 21.83
N ASP A 305 -6.38 7.16 20.79
CA ASP A 305 -5.87 6.52 19.58
C ASP A 305 -5.21 7.52 18.63
N GLN A 306 -3.88 7.43 18.54
CA GLN A 306 -3.08 8.27 17.66
C GLN A 306 -3.51 8.24 16.18
N SER A 307 -4.11 7.14 15.70
CA SER A 307 -4.48 6.98 14.29
C SER A 307 -5.57 7.97 13.90
N LEU A 308 -6.50 8.25 14.82
CA LEU A 308 -7.57 9.21 14.62
C LEU A 308 -7.00 10.62 14.51
N TRP A 309 -6.10 10.99 15.43
CA TRP A 309 -5.41 12.28 15.39
C TRP A 309 -4.56 12.47 14.13
N PHE A 310 -3.87 11.43 13.66
CA PHE A 310 -3.14 11.53 12.39
C PHE A 310 -4.06 11.77 11.20
N TYR A 311 -5.27 11.18 11.20
CA TYR A 311 -6.24 11.40 10.13
C TYR A 311 -6.89 12.79 10.22
N HIS A 312 -7.29 13.21 11.43
CA HIS A 312 -7.79 14.56 11.71
C HIS A 312 -6.77 15.62 11.29
N HIS A 313 -5.52 15.46 11.70
CA HIS A 313 -4.42 16.35 11.32
C HIS A 313 -4.19 16.38 9.81
N PHE A 314 -4.31 15.24 9.12
CA PHE A 314 -4.26 15.20 7.67
C PHE A 314 -5.36 16.06 7.03
N LEU A 315 -6.60 16.01 7.52
CA LEU A 315 -7.71 16.80 6.98
C LEU A 315 -7.47 18.30 7.18
N VAL A 316 -7.08 18.70 8.39
CA VAL A 316 -6.80 20.11 8.70
C VAL A 316 -5.61 20.63 7.88
N GLN A 317 -4.48 19.91 7.84
CA GLN A 317 -3.34 20.30 7.01
C GLN A 317 -3.66 20.31 5.53
N ASN A 318 -4.50 19.38 5.05
CA ASN A 318 -4.92 19.39 3.66
C ASN A 318 -5.60 20.72 3.32
N MET A 319 -6.39 21.28 4.23
CA MET A 319 -7.07 22.56 4.05
C MET A 319 -6.16 23.80 4.26
N THR A 320 -5.25 23.76 5.23
CA THR A 320 -4.52 24.95 5.71
C THR A 320 -3.11 25.12 5.15
N GLU A 321 -2.40 24.04 4.84
CA GLU A 321 -0.97 24.12 4.50
C GLU A 321 -0.73 24.20 2.98
N PRO A 322 0.16 25.07 2.48
CA PRO A 322 0.53 25.14 1.06
C PRO A 322 1.61 24.09 0.74
N ASP A 323 1.24 22.81 0.79
CA ASP A 323 2.17 21.67 0.66
C ASP A 323 2.27 21.08 -0.77
N GLY A 324 1.64 21.74 -1.76
CA GLY A 324 1.63 21.31 -3.16
C GLY A 324 0.82 20.03 -3.43
N ARG A 325 0.18 19.44 -2.41
CA ARG A 325 -0.65 18.25 -2.57
C ARG A 325 -2.05 18.62 -3.08
N PRO A 326 -2.74 17.69 -3.78
CA PRO A 326 -4.14 17.87 -4.14
C PRO A 326 -5.00 18.17 -2.91
N LYS A 327 -5.80 19.23 -3.01
CA LYS A 327 -6.68 19.70 -1.94
C LYS A 327 -8.06 19.05 -2.07
N ILE A 328 -8.63 18.65 -0.94
CA ILE A 328 -9.99 18.09 -0.86
C ILE A 328 -10.97 19.17 -1.31
N ALA A 329 -10.92 20.36 -0.73
CA ALA A 329 -11.75 21.51 -1.10
C ALA A 329 -10.88 22.73 -1.46
N PRO A 330 -10.36 22.82 -2.70
CA PRO A 330 -9.42 23.88 -3.09
C PRO A 330 -10.03 25.29 -3.11
N SER A 331 -11.34 25.40 -3.36
CA SER A 331 -12.04 26.67 -3.55
C SER A 331 -12.48 27.35 -2.25
N LEU A 332 -12.19 26.77 -1.08
CA LEU A 332 -12.50 27.38 0.21
C LEU A 332 -11.75 28.71 0.37
N SER A 333 -12.48 29.75 0.72
CA SER A 333 -11.94 31.05 1.11
C SER A 333 -11.17 30.97 2.43
N SER A 334 -10.28 31.92 2.69
CA SER A 334 -9.58 32.01 3.99
C SER A 334 -10.55 32.10 5.17
N THR A 335 -11.69 32.77 5.01
CA THR A 335 -12.72 32.88 6.06
C THR A 335 -13.39 31.54 6.35
N GLU A 336 -13.70 30.75 5.32
CA GLU A 336 -14.27 29.40 5.51
C GLU A 336 -13.27 28.46 6.16
N LYS A 337 -12.01 28.47 5.69
CA LYS A 337 -10.93 27.68 6.29
C LYS A 337 -10.74 28.02 7.77
N ALA A 338 -10.72 29.31 8.11
CA ALA A 338 -10.61 29.76 9.49
C ALA A 338 -11.81 29.31 10.35
N SER A 339 -13.02 29.31 9.78
CA SER A 339 -14.22 28.80 10.47
C SER A 339 -14.15 27.30 10.76
N TYR A 340 -13.63 26.49 9.83
CA TYR A 340 -13.35 25.08 10.10
C TYR A 340 -12.33 24.93 11.24
N VAL A 341 -11.18 25.61 11.16
CA VAL A 341 -10.13 25.50 12.19
C VAL A 341 -10.64 25.95 13.57
N ARG A 342 -11.42 27.03 13.65
CA ARG A 342 -12.04 27.48 14.91
C ARG A 342 -12.96 26.41 15.49
N ARG A 343 -13.81 25.81 14.66
CA ARG A 343 -14.69 24.71 15.08
C ARG A 343 -13.89 23.52 15.59
N GLU A 344 -12.84 23.10 14.89
CA GLU A 344 -11.98 22.00 15.39
C GLU A 344 -11.34 22.34 16.74
N ILE A 345 -10.90 23.59 16.96
CA ILE A 345 -10.34 24.01 18.24
C ILE A 345 -11.39 23.92 19.35
N GLU A 346 -12.62 24.39 19.11
CA GLU A 346 -13.73 24.29 20.06
C GLU A 346 -14.09 22.83 20.36
N ASP A 347 -14.31 22.00 19.33
CA ASP A 347 -14.63 20.57 19.49
C ASP A 347 -13.55 19.82 20.29
N ILE A 348 -12.27 20.17 20.08
CA ILE A 348 -11.14 19.56 20.80
C ILE A 348 -11.01 20.10 22.24
N LYS A 349 -11.39 21.36 22.49
CA LYS A 349 -11.49 21.90 23.85
C LYS A 349 -12.57 21.18 24.65
N ASP A 350 -13.69 20.82 24.04
CA ASP A 350 -14.75 20.05 24.70
C ASP A 350 -14.24 18.68 25.18
N LEU A 351 -13.35 18.03 24.41
CA LEU A 351 -12.70 16.78 24.86
C LEU A 351 -11.87 16.97 26.13
N LEU A 352 -11.36 18.17 26.43
CA LEU A 352 -10.60 18.42 27.66
C LEU A 352 -11.47 18.37 28.92
N GLU A 353 -12.79 18.45 28.81
CA GLU A 353 -13.69 18.31 29.97
C GLU A 353 -13.57 16.91 30.59
N ASP A 354 -13.40 15.88 29.75
CA ASP A 354 -13.32 14.49 30.17
C ASP A 354 -11.89 13.90 30.07
N TYR A 355 -11.01 14.48 29.25
CA TYR A 355 -9.72 13.87 28.85
C TYR A 355 -8.52 14.82 29.00
N ASP A 356 -8.26 15.33 30.21
CA ASP A 356 -7.16 16.26 30.46
C ASP A 356 -5.76 15.62 30.55
N ASP A 357 -5.65 14.28 30.47
CA ASP A 357 -4.41 13.51 30.53
C ASP A 357 -3.96 12.97 29.15
N ILE A 358 -4.74 13.23 28.10
CA ILE A 358 -4.43 12.75 26.75
C ILE A 358 -3.55 13.76 26.01
N THR A 359 -2.31 13.37 25.75
CA THR A 359 -1.31 14.23 25.10
C THR A 359 -1.73 14.69 23.69
N TRP A 360 -2.48 13.87 22.95
CA TRP A 360 -2.84 14.16 21.56
C TRP A 360 -3.78 15.35 21.41
N ILE A 361 -4.66 15.57 22.38
CA ILE A 361 -5.57 16.72 22.42
C ILE A 361 -4.75 18.02 22.43
N TYR A 362 -3.80 18.12 23.37
CA TYR A 362 -2.91 19.29 23.45
C TYR A 362 -2.05 19.47 22.21
N LYS A 363 -1.56 18.38 21.59
CA LYS A 363 -0.80 18.46 20.33
C LYS A 363 -1.64 19.06 19.21
N ALA A 364 -2.88 18.61 19.06
CA ALA A 364 -3.79 19.12 18.05
C ALA A 364 -4.13 20.60 18.29
N LEU A 365 -4.46 20.98 19.53
CA LEU A 365 -4.72 22.37 19.91
C LEU A 365 -3.54 23.30 19.60
N LEU A 366 -2.31 22.89 19.95
CA LEU A 366 -1.09 23.64 19.62
C LEU A 366 -0.92 23.82 18.10
N ASP A 367 -1.12 22.76 17.32
CA ASP A 367 -0.96 22.81 15.87
C ASP A 367 -2.03 23.71 15.21
N TYR A 368 -3.28 23.63 15.66
CA TYR A 368 -4.40 24.35 15.05
C TYR A 368 -4.48 25.81 15.49
N MET A 369 -4.15 26.11 16.74
CA MET A 369 -4.02 27.49 17.22
C MET A 369 -2.93 28.25 16.46
N ARG A 370 -1.85 27.56 16.06
CA ARG A 370 -0.82 28.15 15.20
C ARG A 370 -1.25 28.28 13.75
N ALA A 371 -2.13 27.41 13.26
CA ALA A 371 -2.61 27.44 11.89
C ALA A 371 -3.67 28.54 11.67
N LEU A 372 -4.51 28.81 12.68
CA LEU A 372 -5.64 29.75 12.56
C LEU A 372 -5.21 31.18 12.17
N PRO A 373 -4.29 31.86 12.89
CA PRO A 373 -3.82 33.20 12.51
C PRO A 373 -3.16 33.22 11.13
N ARG A 374 -2.42 32.17 10.76
CA ARG A 374 -1.79 32.05 9.43
C ARG A 374 -2.83 32.02 8.31
N VAL A 375 -3.92 31.27 8.50
CA VAL A 375 -5.03 31.22 7.54
C VAL A 375 -5.74 32.56 7.44
N GLU A 376 -5.88 33.27 8.57
CA GLU A 376 -6.51 34.60 8.64
C GLU A 376 -5.58 35.74 8.18
N GLY A 377 -4.28 35.49 8.01
CA GLY A 377 -3.29 36.50 7.63
C GLY A 377 -2.99 37.50 8.75
N ARG A 378 -3.07 37.06 10.01
CA ARG A 378 -2.80 37.86 11.22
C ARG A 378 -1.83 37.15 12.15
N GLU A 379 -1.36 37.89 13.15
CA GLU A 379 -0.61 37.33 14.28
C GLU A 379 -1.55 36.78 15.36
N LEU A 380 -0.98 36.00 16.29
CA LEU A 380 -1.66 35.55 17.51
C LEU A 380 -2.07 36.76 18.35
N ASN A 381 -3.27 36.69 18.95
CA ASN A 381 -3.69 37.67 19.94
C ASN A 381 -3.23 37.27 21.36
N GLU A 382 -3.45 38.15 22.35
CA GLU A 382 -3.01 37.91 23.73
C GLU A 382 -3.65 36.65 24.34
N GLU A 383 -4.96 36.46 24.17
CA GLU A 383 -5.70 35.30 24.68
C GLU A 383 -5.20 33.98 24.07
N GLU A 384 -5.03 33.94 22.75
CA GLU A 384 -4.50 32.76 22.03
C GLU A 384 -3.06 32.44 22.46
N THR A 385 -2.26 33.48 22.76
CA THR A 385 -0.89 33.32 23.24
C THR A 385 -0.87 32.69 24.64
N GLU A 386 -1.75 33.14 25.54
CA GLU A 386 -1.90 32.58 26.89
C GLU A 386 -2.40 31.12 26.85
N GLU A 387 -3.36 30.80 25.99
CA GLU A 387 -3.82 29.42 25.79
C GLU A 387 -2.69 28.51 25.27
N LEU A 388 -1.92 28.99 24.29
CA LEU A 388 -0.80 28.23 23.70
C LEU A 388 0.28 27.95 24.75
N GLN A 389 0.63 28.92 25.60
CA GLN A 389 1.55 28.72 26.73
C GLN A 389 1.03 27.68 27.74
N THR A 390 -0.27 27.73 28.05
CA THR A 390 -0.92 26.79 28.97
C THR A 390 -0.86 25.36 28.45
N TRP A 391 -1.23 25.16 27.18
CA TRP A 391 -1.17 23.84 26.54
C TRP A 391 0.25 23.34 26.33
N MET A 392 1.20 24.24 26.08
CA MET A 392 2.62 23.88 25.99
C MET A 392 3.13 23.31 27.31
N THR A 393 2.80 23.96 28.43
CA THR A 393 3.18 23.48 29.76
C THR A 393 2.62 22.08 30.01
N LYS A 394 1.35 21.86 29.66
CA LYS A 394 0.69 20.57 29.83
C LYS A 394 1.25 19.48 28.92
N VAL A 395 1.53 19.76 27.64
CA VAL A 395 2.10 18.74 26.73
C VAL A 395 3.51 18.31 27.17
N ARG A 396 4.30 19.22 27.76
CA ARG A 396 5.62 18.90 28.34
C ARG A 396 5.51 17.98 29.55
N GLN A 397 4.48 18.18 30.38
CA GLN A 397 4.19 17.30 31.50
C GLN A 397 3.80 15.90 31.02
N LEU A 398 2.97 15.80 29.98
CA LEU A 398 2.44 14.53 29.46
C LEU A 398 3.43 13.79 28.53
N ASP A 399 4.34 14.48 27.85
CA ASP A 399 5.29 13.90 26.87
C ASP A 399 6.76 14.29 27.17
N PRO A 400 7.29 13.94 28.36
CA PRO A 400 8.63 14.35 28.79
C PRO A 400 9.75 13.79 27.90
N MET A 401 9.52 12.65 27.24
CA MET A 401 10.48 12.04 26.31
C MET A 401 10.76 12.91 25.07
N ARG A 402 9.86 13.84 24.74
CA ARG A 402 9.96 14.73 23.57
C ARG A 402 10.21 16.20 23.94
N ASN A 403 10.68 16.49 25.15
CA ASN A 403 10.95 17.86 25.61
C ASN A 403 11.86 18.69 24.67
N GLY A 404 12.81 18.06 23.96
CA GLY A 404 13.60 18.75 22.94
C GLY A 404 12.73 19.34 21.82
N ARG A 405 11.75 18.57 21.33
CA ARG A 405 10.77 19.03 20.33
C ARG A 405 9.94 20.20 20.86
N TRP A 406 9.49 20.13 22.12
CA TRP A 406 8.67 21.19 22.71
C TRP A 406 9.45 22.49 22.91
N THR A 407 10.72 22.39 23.31
CA THR A 407 11.63 23.55 23.39
C THR A 407 11.84 24.21 22.03
N ASP A 408 11.96 23.44 20.95
CA ASP A 408 12.11 24.01 19.60
C ASP A 408 10.80 24.68 19.15
N LEU A 409 9.65 24.07 19.45
CA LEU A 409 8.34 24.63 19.17
C LEU A 409 8.06 25.95 19.92
N GLU A 410 8.45 26.05 21.19
CA GLU A 410 8.33 27.27 21.99
C GLU A 410 9.12 28.44 21.38
N LYS A 411 10.34 28.17 20.88
CA LYS A 411 11.15 29.18 20.18
C LYS A 411 10.49 29.63 18.89
N GLU A 412 9.93 28.70 18.11
CA GLU A 412 9.20 29.03 16.88
C GLU A 412 7.99 29.93 17.16
N CYS A 413 7.34 29.76 18.32
CA CYS A 413 6.19 30.55 18.73
C CYS A 413 6.57 31.84 19.48
N SER A 414 7.87 32.17 19.62
CA SER A 414 8.36 33.31 20.40
C SER A 414 7.85 33.32 21.85
N LEU A 415 7.68 32.14 22.46
CA LEU A 415 7.23 31.98 23.85
C LEU A 415 8.38 31.84 24.85
N LEU A 416 9.63 31.90 24.38
CA LEU A 416 10.88 31.76 25.16
C LEU A 416 11.75 33.01 25.06
#